data_AF-A0A2N0NT87-F1
#
_entry.id   AF-A0A2N0NT87-F1
#
_cell.length_a   1.000
_cell.length_b   1.000
_cell.length_c   1.000
_cell.angle_alpha   90.00
_cell.angle_beta   90.00
_cell.angle_gamma   90.00
#
_symmetry.space_group_name_H-M   'P 1'
#
loop_
_entity.id
_entity.type
_entity.pdbx_description
1 polymer ?
#
loop_
_entity_poly.entity_id
_entity_poly.type
_entity_poly.pdbx_seq_one_letter_code
_entity_poly.pdbx_strand_id
1 'polypeptide(L)'
;MLRKWSQNAIQPLIFNSMINNSSLKPIKSQLINGDIDWSFTKEWINHNPFDAPCNEKLSKIQSTKLKKINFIYPTVDIQQRNYPLLYPGGQIPCVECNIIKDTNEHVGLCSSHTGDI
;
A
#
# COMPACT_ATOMS: atom_id res chain seq x y z
N MET A 1 26.73 -18.97 0.99
CA MET A 1 25.48 -19.75 1.12
C MET A 1 24.97 -19.85 2.56
N LEU A 2 25.79 -20.20 3.57
CA LEU A 2 25.36 -20.28 4.99
C LEU A 2 24.65 -19.03 5.57
N ARG A 3 25.14 -17.81 5.25
CA ARG A 3 24.60 -16.55 5.80
C ARG A 3 23.12 -16.32 5.51
N LYS A 4 22.65 -16.67 4.31
CA LYS A 4 21.26 -16.50 3.87
C LYS A 4 20.31 -17.47 4.59
N TRP A 5 20.77 -18.69 4.85
CA TRP A 5 20.01 -19.72 5.55
C TRP A 5 19.88 -19.40 7.05
N SER A 6 20.96 -18.93 7.69
CA SER A 6 20.89 -18.45 9.08
C SER A 6 19.97 -17.23 9.21
N GLN A 7 20.00 -16.29 8.25
CA GLN A 7 19.06 -15.16 8.23
C GLN A 7 17.61 -15.63 8.21
N ASN A 8 17.26 -16.60 7.37
CA ASN A 8 15.88 -17.11 7.28
C ASN A 8 15.35 -17.67 8.60
N ALA A 9 16.20 -18.27 9.44
CA ALA A 9 15.80 -18.77 10.77
C ALA A 9 15.74 -17.66 11.84
N ILE A 10 16.58 -16.61 11.72
CA ILE A 10 16.66 -15.50 12.67
C ILE A 10 15.53 -14.47 12.42
N GLN A 11 15.13 -14.24 11.17
CA GLN A 11 14.10 -13.25 10.83
C GLN A 11 12.76 -13.48 11.57
N PRO A 12 12.21 -14.70 11.66
CA PRO A 12 11.01 -14.97 12.44
C PRO A 12 11.17 -14.68 13.94
N LEU A 13 12.36 -14.93 14.50
CA LEU A 13 12.64 -14.67 15.92
C LEU A 13 12.69 -13.17 16.21
N ILE A 14 13.35 -12.40 15.34
CA ILE A 14 13.39 -10.93 15.43
C ILE A 14 11.98 -10.36 15.27
N PHE A 15 11.23 -10.84 14.28
CA PHE A 15 9.84 -10.43 14.08
C PHE A 15 8.97 -10.74 15.31
N ASN A 16 9.05 -11.94 15.87
CA ASN A 16 8.30 -12.31 17.08
C ASN A 16 8.70 -11.48 18.29
N SER A 17 9.98 -11.13 18.42
CA SER A 17 10.44 -10.22 19.48
C SER A 17 9.88 -8.81 19.30
N MET A 18 9.90 -8.29 18.06
CA MET A 18 9.33 -6.98 17.74
C MET A 18 7.82 -6.94 17.98
N ILE A 19 7.04 -7.88 17.44
CA ILE A 19 5.58 -7.84 17.55
C ILE A 19 5.06 -8.03 18.98
N ASN A 20 5.86 -8.65 19.85
CA ASN A 20 5.55 -8.82 21.27
C ASN A 20 6.14 -7.71 22.15
N ASN A 21 6.83 -6.73 21.57
CA ASN A 21 7.27 -5.55 22.30
C ASN A 21 6.05 -4.76 22.81
N SER A 22 6.08 -4.37 24.09
CA SER A 22 4.99 -3.63 24.73
C SER A 22 4.69 -2.29 24.05
N SER A 23 5.69 -1.62 23.46
CA SER A 23 5.50 -0.37 22.72
C SER A 23 4.68 -0.56 21.44
N LEU A 24 4.68 -1.77 20.86
CA LEU A 24 3.93 -2.11 19.65
C LEU A 24 2.59 -2.77 19.96
N LYS A 25 2.23 -2.93 21.24
CA LYS A 25 0.94 -3.49 21.67
C LYS A 25 -0.27 -2.77 21.02
N PRO A 26 -0.31 -1.43 20.91
CA PRO A 26 -1.42 -0.75 20.24
C PRO A 26 -1.57 -1.14 18.77
N ILE A 27 -0.45 -1.26 18.05
CA ILE A 27 -0.44 -1.69 16.65
C ILE A 27 -0.92 -3.14 16.55
N LYS A 28 -0.40 -4.04 17.40
CA LYS A 28 -0.86 -5.43 17.45
C LYS A 28 -2.36 -5.55 17.71
N SER A 29 -2.92 -4.72 18.61
CA SER A 29 -4.37 -4.72 18.85
C SER A 29 -5.16 -4.25 17.64
N GLN A 30 -4.69 -3.25 16.90
CA GLN A 30 -5.33 -2.78 15.67
C GLN A 30 -5.26 -3.83 14.55
N LEU A 31 -4.14 -4.56 14.45
CA LEU A 31 -4.01 -5.65 13.47
C LEU A 31 -4.99 -6.81 13.73
N ILE A 32 -5.25 -7.15 15.01
CA ILE A 32 -6.10 -8.29 15.37
C ILE A 32 -7.58 -7.90 15.48
N ASN A 33 -7.87 -6.74 16.08
CA ASN A 33 -9.23 -6.32 16.44
C ASN A 33 -9.72 -5.11 15.63
N GLY A 34 -8.88 -4.52 14.78
CA GLY A 34 -9.30 -3.41 13.94
C GLY A 34 -10.18 -3.88 12.78
N ASP A 35 -10.77 -2.92 12.07
CA ASP A 35 -11.74 -3.17 11.00
C ASP A 35 -11.08 -3.60 9.66
N ILE A 36 -9.83 -4.05 9.70
CA ILE A 36 -9.12 -4.51 8.50
C ILE A 36 -9.56 -5.93 8.18
N ASP A 37 -10.29 -6.11 7.09
CA ASP A 37 -10.54 -7.43 6.52
C ASP A 37 -9.28 -7.94 5.82
N TRP A 38 -8.48 -8.72 6.54
CA TRP A 38 -7.27 -9.33 6.01
C TRP A 38 -7.51 -10.35 4.90
N SER A 39 -8.68 -11.02 4.92
CA SER A 39 -9.04 -12.00 3.90
C SER A 39 -9.28 -11.29 2.57
N PHE A 40 -10.12 -10.27 2.60
CA PHE A 40 -10.41 -9.44 1.44
C PHE A 40 -9.17 -8.68 0.98
N THR A 41 -8.38 -8.10 1.90
CA THR A 41 -7.13 -7.40 1.55
C THR A 41 -6.18 -8.32 0.78
N LYS A 42 -6.04 -9.58 1.23
CA LYS A 42 -5.22 -10.57 0.54
C LYS A 42 -5.78 -10.90 -0.85
N GLU A 43 -7.09 -11.10 -0.97
CA GLU A 43 -7.74 -11.37 -2.25
C GLU A 43 -7.55 -10.21 -3.22
N TRP A 44 -7.80 -8.98 -2.78
CA TRP A 44 -7.62 -7.78 -3.57
C TRP A 44 -6.16 -7.61 -4.04
N ILE A 45 -5.16 -7.82 -3.18
CA ILE A 45 -3.74 -7.74 -3.58
C ILE A 45 -3.40 -8.76 -4.68
N ASN A 46 -3.96 -9.97 -4.57
CA ASN A 46 -3.63 -11.08 -5.48
C ASN A 46 -4.55 -11.17 -6.70
N HIS A 47 -5.65 -10.41 -6.74
CA HIS A 47 -6.59 -10.43 -7.84
C HIS A 47 -5.89 -10.08 -9.16
N ASN A 48 -5.97 -11.02 -10.10
CA ASN A 48 -5.46 -10.90 -11.47
C ASN A 48 -6.65 -10.68 -12.41
N PRO A 49 -6.80 -9.49 -13.01
CA PRO A 49 -7.90 -9.21 -13.94
C PRO A 49 -7.65 -9.81 -15.34
N PHE A 50 -6.55 -10.54 -15.55
CA PHE A 50 -6.20 -11.16 -16.82
C PHE A 50 -6.18 -12.68 -16.69
N ASP A 51 -6.51 -13.38 -17.78
CA ASP A 51 -6.49 -14.85 -17.82
C ASP A 51 -5.07 -15.45 -17.77
N ALA A 52 -4.05 -14.63 -18.04
CA ALA A 52 -2.65 -15.07 -18.07
C ALA A 52 -1.98 -14.90 -16.69
N PRO A 53 -1.24 -15.92 -16.19
CA PRO A 53 -0.59 -15.87 -14.88
C PRO A 53 0.63 -14.93 -14.83
N CYS A 54 1.25 -14.65 -15.97
CA CYS A 54 2.36 -13.71 -16.08
C CYS A 54 2.03 -12.67 -17.16
N ASN A 55 1.87 -11.43 -16.75
CA ASN A 55 1.57 -10.32 -17.64
C ASN A 55 2.26 -9.05 -17.10
N GLU A 56 2.97 -8.33 -17.94
CA GLU A 56 3.63 -7.07 -17.55
C GLU A 56 2.60 -6.05 -16.99
N LYS A 57 1.38 -6.05 -17.53
CA LYS A 57 0.27 -5.23 -17.02
C LYS A 57 -0.13 -5.65 -15.60
N LEU A 58 -0.15 -6.95 -15.31
CA LEU A 58 -0.44 -7.45 -13.95
C LEU A 58 0.62 -6.97 -12.95
N SER A 59 1.90 -7.06 -13.32
CA SER A 59 2.99 -6.58 -12.46
C SER A 59 2.87 -5.08 -12.15
N LYS A 60 2.46 -4.26 -13.13
CA LYS A 60 2.20 -2.82 -12.93
C LYS A 60 1.02 -2.57 -11.99
N ILE A 61 -0.07 -3.34 -12.13
CA ILE A 61 -1.25 -3.26 -11.25
C ILE A 61 -0.86 -3.63 -9.81
N GLN A 62 -0.20 -4.77 -9.61
CA GLN A 62 0.25 -5.21 -8.29
C GLN A 62 1.23 -4.23 -7.65
N SER A 63 2.20 -3.70 -8.41
CA SER A 63 3.11 -2.66 -7.94
C SER A 63 2.35 -1.40 -7.48
N THR A 64 1.31 -1.00 -8.23
CA THR A 64 0.46 0.13 -7.88
C THR A 64 -0.31 -0.12 -6.59
N LYS A 65 -0.94 -1.30 -6.44
CA LYS A 65 -1.64 -1.70 -5.20
C LYS A 65 -0.69 -1.64 -3.98
N LEU A 66 0.51 -2.21 -4.10
CA LEU A 66 1.52 -2.19 -3.03
C LEU A 66 1.94 -0.76 -2.67
N LYS A 67 2.13 0.11 -3.66
CA LYS A 67 2.47 1.52 -3.41
C LYS A 67 1.34 2.28 -2.70
N LYS A 68 0.08 2.06 -3.08
CA LYS A 68 -1.10 2.65 -2.43
C LYS A 68 -1.18 2.19 -0.95
N ILE A 69 -1.03 0.90 -0.66
CA ILE A 69 -1.06 0.38 0.73
C ILE A 69 0.08 0.94 1.60
N ASN A 70 1.27 1.15 1.03
CA ASN A 70 2.42 1.65 1.78
C ASN A 70 2.50 3.18 1.86
N PHE A 71 1.48 3.90 1.38
CA PHE A 71 1.46 5.36 1.33
C PHE A 71 2.64 5.99 0.57
N ILE A 72 3.19 5.27 -0.41
CA ILE A 72 4.31 5.72 -1.27
C ILE A 72 3.87 5.94 -2.72
N TYR A 73 2.57 5.83 -2.99
CA TYR A 73 2.03 6.14 -4.31
C TYR A 73 2.29 7.62 -4.59
N PRO A 74 2.84 7.99 -5.77
CA PRO A 74 3.23 9.36 -6.04
C PRO A 74 1.97 10.20 -6.34
N THR A 75 1.15 10.50 -5.34
CA THR A 75 0.07 11.48 -5.42
C THR A 75 0.64 12.89 -5.51
N VAL A 76 -0.14 13.85 -6.00
CA VAL A 76 0.34 15.23 -6.22
C VAL A 76 0.90 15.86 -4.94
N ASP A 77 0.28 15.64 -3.78
CA ASP A 77 0.80 16.15 -2.50
C ASP A 77 2.23 15.66 -2.20
N ILE A 78 2.55 14.39 -2.50
CA ILE A 78 3.91 13.84 -2.39
C ILE A 78 4.83 14.45 -3.46
N GLN A 79 4.35 14.57 -4.69
CA GLN A 79 5.13 15.11 -5.81
C GLN A 79 5.49 16.58 -5.58
N GLN A 80 4.54 17.42 -5.15
CA GLN A 80 4.76 18.83 -4.79
C GLN A 80 5.69 18.97 -3.59
N ARG A 81 5.56 18.09 -2.58
CA ARG A 81 6.45 18.10 -1.41
C ARG A 81 7.90 17.76 -1.79
N ASN A 82 8.10 16.75 -2.63
CA ASN A 82 9.43 16.24 -2.94
C ASN A 82 10.11 16.98 -4.12
N TYR A 83 9.31 17.53 -5.04
CA TYR A 83 9.78 18.19 -6.27
C TYR A 83 9.04 19.51 -6.54
N PRO A 84 9.12 20.50 -5.64
CA PRO A 84 8.34 21.74 -5.72
C PRO A 84 8.66 22.62 -6.94
N LEU A 85 9.81 22.40 -7.59
CA LEU A 85 10.19 23.12 -8.83
C LEU A 85 9.63 22.46 -10.11
N LEU A 86 9.24 21.18 -10.03
CA LEU A 86 8.69 20.43 -11.18
C LEU A 86 7.17 20.42 -11.18
N TYR A 87 6.55 20.48 -10.00
CA TYR A 87 5.10 20.43 -9.85
C TYR A 87 4.58 21.78 -9.39
N PRO A 88 3.57 22.35 -10.08
CA PRO A 88 3.04 23.66 -9.73
C PRO A 88 2.46 23.62 -8.33
N GLY A 89 2.68 24.70 -7.57
CA GLY A 89 2.00 24.90 -6.30
C GLY A 89 0.49 25.07 -6.50
N GLY A 90 -0.30 24.63 -5.52
CA GLY A 90 -1.76 24.72 -5.55
C GLY A 90 -2.45 23.38 -5.36
N GLN A 91 -3.78 23.38 -5.37
CA GLN A 91 -4.56 22.15 -5.31
C GLN A 91 -4.74 21.60 -6.72
N ILE A 92 -4.25 20.38 -6.95
CA ILE A 92 -4.52 19.61 -8.17
C ILE A 92 -5.52 18.51 -7.80
N PRO A 93 -6.61 18.35 -8.56
CA PRO A 93 -7.60 17.32 -8.30
C PRO A 93 -7.03 15.93 -8.60
N CYS A 94 -7.59 14.91 -7.94
CA CYS A 94 -7.32 13.51 -8.21
C CYS A 94 -7.55 13.19 -9.68
N VAL A 95 -6.58 12.51 -10.29
CA VAL A 95 -6.65 12.12 -11.70
C VAL A 95 -7.77 11.12 -12.01
N GLU A 96 -8.28 10.43 -10.99
CA GLU A 96 -9.30 9.40 -11.14
C GLU A 96 -10.73 9.95 -10.95
N CYS A 97 -10.99 10.77 -9.92
CA CYS A 97 -12.33 11.31 -9.67
C CYS A 97 -12.51 12.75 -10.15
N ASN A 98 -11.43 13.50 -10.31
CA ASN A 98 -11.42 14.92 -10.67
C ASN A 98 -12.26 15.83 -9.75
N ILE A 99 -12.57 15.39 -8.53
CA ILE A 99 -13.44 16.09 -7.56
C ILE A 99 -12.63 16.56 -6.34
N ILE A 100 -11.93 15.63 -5.69
CA ILE A 100 -11.18 15.88 -4.45
C ILE A 100 -9.71 16.07 -4.80
N LYS A 101 -8.96 16.80 -3.96
CA LYS A 101 -7.50 16.96 -4.09
C LYS A 101 -6.80 15.60 -4.16
N ASP A 102 -5.81 15.47 -5.03
CA ASP A 102 -4.98 14.27 -5.12
C ASP A 102 -4.03 14.16 -3.93
N THR A 103 -4.37 13.30 -2.97
CA THR A 103 -3.58 13.03 -1.76
C THR A 103 -3.53 11.54 -1.46
N ASN A 104 -2.52 11.12 -0.70
CA ASN A 104 -2.44 9.72 -0.25
C ASN A 104 -3.61 9.32 0.68
N GLU A 105 -4.22 10.28 1.39
CA GLU A 105 -5.43 10.04 2.18
C GLU A 105 -6.65 9.78 1.30
N HIS A 106 -6.75 10.48 0.17
CA HIS A 106 -7.87 10.36 -0.75
C HIS A 106 -7.76 9.12 -1.67
N VAL A 107 -6.55 8.75 -2.12
CA VAL A 107 -6.37 7.73 -3.18
C VAL A 107 -6.97 6.36 -2.83
N GLY A 108 -7.03 6.01 -1.55
CA GLY A 108 -7.67 4.78 -1.07
C GLY A 108 -9.18 4.87 -0.86
N LEU A 109 -9.74 6.09 -0.83
CA LEU A 109 -11.15 6.41 -0.58
C LEU A 109 -11.82 7.04 -1.81
N CYS A 110 -11.15 7.01 -2.95
CA CYS A 110 -11.60 7.65 -4.18
C CYS A 110 -12.93 7.04 -4.65
N SER A 111 -13.91 7.90 -4.93
CA SER A 111 -15.25 7.46 -5.38
C SER A 111 -15.22 6.76 -6.73
N SER A 112 -14.18 6.95 -7.53
CA SER A 112 -14.03 6.21 -8.79
C SER A 112 -13.80 4.71 -8.55
N HIS A 113 -13.43 4.30 -7.33
CA HIS A 113 -13.18 2.92 -6.96
C HIS A 113 -14.36 2.21 -6.28
N THR A 114 -15.48 2.89 -6.00
CA THR A 114 -16.58 2.30 -5.23
C THR A 114 -17.31 1.15 -5.94
N GLY A 115 -16.98 0.85 -7.21
CA GLY A 115 -17.52 -0.28 -7.98
C GLY A 115 -16.44 -1.18 -8.61
N ASP A 116 -15.18 -1.08 -8.19
CA ASP A 116 -14.07 -1.85 -8.79
C ASP A 116 -14.02 -3.34 -8.35
N ILE A 117 -15.06 -3.84 -7.67
CA ILE A 117 -15.19 -5.24 -7.21
C ILE A 117 -16.64 -5.70 -7.34
#